data_AF-A0A3D4R7F1-F1
#
_entry.id   AF-A0A3D4R7F1-F1
#
_cell.length_a   1.000
_cell.length_b   1.000
_cell.length_c   1.000
_cell.angle_alpha   90.00
_cell.angle_beta   90.00
_cell.angle_gamma   90.00
#
_symmetry.space_group_name_H-M   'P 1'
#
loop_
_entity.id
_entity.type
_entity.pdbx_description
1 polymer ?
#
loop_
_entity_poly.entity_id
_entity_poly.type
_entity_poly.pdbx_seq_one_letter_code
_entity_poly.pdbx_strand_id
1 'polypeptide(L)'
;QACQVYNHGKGANPPSEWKAAVDETKGQIIQDVITYYSSTTGGYSTTGGWDTKCGNQSCWTGDAYEKIASSPWFYKGWYTQDYFNNSGKCNRSHPWLNQEEFADILNAWVVRKNGSDSDRERILPTTINSCAIGGSGGNPFSMNELKDKAGGMGGAYTSVSSVSVTYSTGGETAQVKLNTNRGEVSISGSEFKETFNLRAPGYISIRSPLYNIEKK
;
A
#
# COMPACT_ATOMS: atom_id res chain seq x y z
N GLN A 1 -13.81 10.88 -17.97
CA GLN A 1 -14.16 9.48 -17.69
C GLN A 1 -14.38 8.81 -19.04
N ALA A 2 -13.49 7.90 -19.45
CA ALA A 2 -13.68 7.14 -20.68
C ALA A 2 -14.58 5.94 -20.35
N CYS A 3 -15.58 5.67 -21.18
CA CYS A 3 -16.40 4.45 -21.08
C CYS A 3 -15.52 3.19 -21.11
N GLN A 4 -16.11 2.05 -20.77
CA GLN A 4 -15.43 0.77 -20.87
C GLN A 4 -15.08 0.46 -22.33
N VAL A 5 -13.87 -0.02 -22.56
CA VAL A 5 -13.38 -0.32 -23.90
C VAL A 5 -14.17 -1.49 -24.47
N TYR A 6 -14.76 -1.29 -25.64
CA TYR A 6 -15.42 -2.36 -26.38
C TYR A 6 -14.42 -3.07 -27.30
N ASN A 7 -14.40 -4.40 -27.25
CA ASN A 7 -13.63 -5.23 -28.17
C ASN A 7 -14.61 -5.96 -29.11
N HIS A 8 -14.65 -5.54 -30.38
CA HIS A 8 -15.56 -6.11 -31.37
C HIS A 8 -15.34 -7.62 -31.58
N GLY A 9 -14.10 -8.10 -31.58
CA GLY A 9 -13.80 -9.52 -31.76
C GLY A 9 -14.40 -10.39 -30.65
N LYS A 10 -14.44 -9.89 -29.41
CA LYS A 10 -15.10 -10.57 -28.29
C LYS A 10 -16.63 -10.41 -28.30
N GLY A 11 -17.11 -9.24 -28.72
CA GLY A 11 -18.54 -8.94 -28.74
C GLY A 11 -19.30 -9.64 -29.87
N ALA A 12 -18.65 -9.90 -31.01
CA ALA A 12 -19.27 -10.57 -32.16
C ALA A 12 -19.47 -12.07 -31.93
N ASN A 13 -18.57 -12.71 -31.18
CA ASN A 13 -18.59 -14.15 -30.88
C ASN A 13 -18.34 -14.40 -29.38
N PRO A 14 -19.28 -14.01 -28.50
CA PRO A 14 -19.12 -14.23 -27.07
C PRO A 14 -19.22 -15.72 -26.72
N PRO A 15 -18.59 -16.18 -25.63
CA PRO A 15 -18.90 -17.47 -25.03
C PRO A 15 -20.41 -17.63 -24.77
N SER A 16 -20.92 -18.86 -24.87
CA SER A 16 -22.35 -19.16 -24.72
C SER A 16 -22.92 -18.67 -23.39
N GLU A 17 -22.17 -18.81 -22.31
CA GLU A 17 -22.56 -18.42 -20.96
C GLU A 17 -22.67 -16.90 -20.83
N TRP A 18 -21.78 -16.16 -21.50
CA TRP A 18 -21.82 -14.70 -21.51
C TRP A 18 -23.01 -14.20 -22.32
N LYS A 19 -23.28 -14.84 -23.46
CA LYS A 19 -24.47 -14.55 -24.26
C LYS A 19 -25.75 -14.83 -23.47
N ALA A 20 -25.85 -15.98 -22.82
CA ALA A 20 -26.99 -16.35 -21.99
C ALA A 20 -27.22 -15.33 -20.87
N ALA A 21 -26.17 -14.94 -20.13
CA ALA A 21 -26.29 -13.94 -19.07
C ALA A 21 -26.81 -12.58 -19.57
N VAL A 22 -26.39 -12.13 -20.75
CA VAL A 22 -26.90 -10.89 -21.37
C VAL A 22 -28.35 -11.06 -21.84
N ASP A 23 -28.68 -12.18 -22.46
CA ASP A 23 -30.05 -12.46 -22.94
C ASP A 23 -31.04 -12.58 -21.77
N GLU A 24 -30.63 -13.20 -20.65
CA GLU A 24 -31.41 -13.32 -19.41
C GLU A 24 -31.64 -12.00 -18.69
N THR A 25 -30.70 -11.06 -18.79
CA THR A 25 -30.78 -9.72 -18.19
C THR A 25 -31.23 -8.64 -19.18
N LYS A 26 -31.78 -9.03 -20.33
CA LYS A 26 -32.18 -8.12 -21.40
C LYS A 26 -33.18 -7.06 -20.89
N GLY A 27 -32.78 -5.79 -21.02
CA GLY A 27 -33.60 -4.64 -20.62
C GLY A 27 -33.61 -4.37 -19.11
N GLN A 28 -32.90 -5.16 -18.30
CA GLN A 28 -32.73 -4.89 -16.89
C GLN A 28 -31.67 -3.80 -16.71
N ILE A 29 -32.03 -2.75 -15.98
CA ILE A 29 -31.11 -1.66 -15.63
C ILE A 29 -31.16 -1.45 -14.12
N ILE A 30 -29.99 -1.21 -13.54
CA ILE A 30 -29.91 -0.74 -12.16
C ILE A 30 -30.10 0.78 -12.23
N GLN A 31 -31.24 1.26 -11.73
CA GLN A 31 -31.61 2.68 -11.77
C GLN A 31 -31.06 3.45 -10.56
N ASP A 32 -30.93 4.77 -10.74
CA ASP A 32 -30.58 5.76 -9.70
C ASP A 32 -29.28 5.51 -8.93
N VAL A 33 -28.34 4.74 -9.51
CA VAL A 33 -27.02 4.48 -8.93
C VAL A 33 -25.91 4.48 -9.98
N ILE A 34 -24.67 4.69 -9.54
CA ILE A 34 -23.47 4.46 -10.37
C ILE A 34 -22.95 3.05 -10.09
N THR A 35 -22.88 2.22 -11.12
CA THR A 35 -22.46 0.82 -11.04
C THR A 35 -20.94 0.68 -11.16
N TYR A 36 -20.22 1.08 -10.11
CA TYR A 36 -18.78 0.84 -10.03
C TYR A 36 -18.47 -0.66 -10.02
N TYR A 37 -17.34 -1.01 -10.63
CA TYR A 37 -16.83 -2.38 -10.59
C TYR A 37 -15.31 -2.39 -10.59
N SER A 38 -14.74 -3.47 -10.06
CA SER A 38 -13.30 -3.67 -9.94
C SER A 38 -12.96 -5.14 -10.07
N SER A 39 -11.78 -5.45 -10.62
CA SER A 39 -11.28 -6.84 -10.66
C SER A 39 -10.94 -7.39 -9.27
N THR A 40 -10.64 -6.53 -8.29
CA THR A 40 -10.28 -6.86 -6.91
C THR A 40 -10.70 -5.67 -6.06
N THR A 41 -11.42 -5.90 -4.95
CA THR A 41 -11.96 -4.82 -4.10
C THR A 41 -10.89 -4.30 -3.13
N GLY A 42 -9.88 -5.11 -2.83
CA GLY A 42 -8.87 -4.83 -1.83
C GLY A 42 -9.33 -5.16 -0.42
N GLY A 43 -10.43 -5.92 -0.27
CA GLY A 43 -11.00 -6.33 1.02
C GLY A 43 -12.05 -5.42 1.62
N TYR A 44 -12.22 -4.21 1.08
CA TYR A 44 -13.23 -3.27 1.53
C TYR A 44 -13.70 -2.38 0.38
N SER A 45 -15.02 -2.18 0.26
CA SER A 45 -15.66 -1.25 -0.67
C SER A 45 -16.41 -0.17 0.10
N THR A 46 -16.32 1.08 -0.36
CA THR A 46 -17.06 2.21 0.24
C THR A 46 -18.58 2.03 0.14
N THR A 47 -19.07 1.28 -0.85
CA THR A 47 -20.50 1.00 -1.02
C THR A 47 -20.93 -0.34 -0.43
N GLY A 48 -20.00 -1.29 -0.27
CA GLY A 48 -20.29 -2.66 0.13
C GLY A 48 -19.78 -3.06 1.52
N GLY A 49 -18.93 -2.25 2.14
CA GLY A 49 -18.24 -2.59 3.38
C GLY A 49 -17.16 -3.65 3.18
N TRP A 50 -16.98 -4.51 4.19
CA TRP A 50 -15.95 -5.56 4.18
C TRP A 50 -16.30 -6.70 3.23
N ASP A 51 -15.36 -7.01 2.33
CA ASP A 51 -15.46 -8.10 1.37
C ASP A 51 -14.88 -9.40 1.96
N THR A 52 -15.51 -9.85 3.06
CA THR A 52 -15.12 -11.04 3.83
C THR A 52 -16.32 -11.95 4.05
N LYS A 53 -16.10 -13.25 4.33
CA LYS A 53 -17.19 -14.21 4.57
C LYS A 53 -18.20 -13.79 5.64
N CYS A 54 -17.77 -13.06 6.67
CA CYS A 54 -18.66 -12.57 7.73
C CYS A 54 -19.12 -11.11 7.54
N GLY A 55 -18.79 -10.49 6.41
CA GLY A 55 -19.22 -9.13 6.07
C GLY A 55 -18.68 -8.04 7.00
N ASN A 56 -17.62 -8.32 7.76
CA ASN A 56 -17.02 -7.37 8.69
C ASN A 56 -15.51 -7.62 8.92
N GLN A 57 -14.88 -6.70 9.66
CA GLN A 57 -13.45 -6.68 9.94
C GLN A 57 -12.93 -7.93 10.66
N SER A 58 -13.74 -8.62 11.49
CA SER A 58 -13.25 -9.74 12.31
C SER A 58 -12.69 -10.93 11.49
N CYS A 59 -13.15 -11.08 10.25
CA CYS A 59 -12.69 -12.10 9.32
C CYS A 59 -11.46 -11.68 8.51
N TRP A 60 -11.02 -10.44 8.66
CA TRP A 60 -9.89 -9.90 7.93
C TRP A 60 -8.56 -10.31 8.58
N THR A 61 -7.55 -10.73 7.83
CA THR A 61 -7.50 -10.95 6.37
C THR A 61 -7.84 -12.40 5.98
N GLY A 62 -8.10 -13.26 6.98
CA GLY A 62 -8.12 -14.72 6.85
C GLY A 62 -9.16 -15.26 5.86
N ASP A 63 -10.34 -14.67 5.87
CA ASP A 63 -11.53 -15.06 5.10
C ASP A 63 -11.98 -13.96 4.12
N ALA A 64 -11.04 -13.12 3.67
CA ALA A 64 -11.28 -12.20 2.56
C ALA A 64 -11.53 -12.98 1.26
N TYR A 65 -12.52 -12.57 0.48
CA TYR A 65 -12.87 -13.31 -0.74
C TYR A 65 -11.73 -13.33 -1.76
N GLU A 66 -10.91 -12.27 -1.84
CA GLU A 66 -9.81 -12.26 -2.80
C GLU A 66 -8.63 -13.14 -2.35
N LYS A 67 -8.47 -13.37 -1.05
CA LYS A 67 -7.56 -14.41 -0.55
C LYS A 67 -8.05 -15.80 -0.93
N ILE A 68 -9.33 -16.07 -0.71
CA ILE A 68 -9.96 -17.37 -1.01
C ILE A 68 -9.88 -17.67 -2.51
N ALA A 69 -10.14 -16.66 -3.34
CA ALA A 69 -10.04 -16.73 -4.78
C ALA A 69 -8.58 -16.71 -5.31
N SER A 70 -7.58 -16.62 -4.43
CA SER A 70 -6.16 -16.52 -4.78
C SER A 70 -5.84 -15.37 -5.76
N SER A 71 -6.43 -14.19 -5.54
CA SER A 71 -6.17 -13.02 -6.36
C SER A 71 -4.68 -12.65 -6.34
N PRO A 72 -4.04 -12.47 -7.51
CA PRO A 72 -2.63 -12.10 -7.60
C PRO A 72 -2.36 -10.67 -7.11
N TRP A 73 -3.40 -9.87 -6.88
CA TRP A 73 -3.31 -8.49 -6.41
C TRP A 73 -3.44 -8.37 -4.89
N PHE A 74 -4.01 -9.38 -4.21
CA PHE A 74 -4.38 -9.26 -2.79
C PHE A 74 -3.16 -9.10 -1.87
N TYR A 75 -2.09 -9.87 -2.11
CA TYR A 75 -0.82 -9.78 -1.35
C TYR A 75 0.30 -9.10 -2.16
N LYS A 76 -0.05 -8.16 -3.04
CA LYS A 76 0.94 -7.49 -3.89
C LYS A 76 1.77 -6.49 -3.08
N GLY A 77 3.05 -6.79 -2.88
CA GLY A 77 4.05 -5.80 -2.49
C GLY A 77 4.48 -4.96 -3.70
N TRP A 78 4.31 -3.65 -3.63
CA TRP A 78 4.65 -2.71 -4.70
C TRP A 78 6.12 -2.31 -4.61
N TYR A 79 6.84 -2.44 -5.71
CA TYR A 79 8.23 -1.98 -5.88
C TYR A 79 8.52 -1.50 -7.31
N THR A 80 7.46 -1.37 -8.11
CA THR A 80 7.47 -0.89 -9.49
C THR A 80 6.93 0.54 -9.53
N GLN A 81 7.42 1.34 -10.46
CA GLN A 81 6.97 2.72 -10.70
C GLN A 81 5.45 2.75 -10.92
N ASP A 82 4.97 1.88 -11.80
CA ASP A 82 3.56 1.77 -12.15
C ASP A 82 2.97 0.40 -11.79
N TYR A 83 1.72 0.17 -12.19
CA TYR A 83 1.00 -1.09 -12.03
C TYR A 83 1.50 -2.22 -12.95
N PHE A 84 2.51 -1.95 -13.79
CA PHE A 84 3.04 -2.90 -14.75
C PHE A 84 4.39 -3.47 -14.31
N ASN A 85 4.57 -4.78 -14.50
CA ASN A 85 5.81 -5.49 -14.13
C ASN A 85 7.05 -5.05 -14.95
N ASN A 86 6.85 -4.42 -16.11
CA ASN A 86 7.91 -3.88 -16.97
C ASN A 86 8.24 -2.40 -16.70
N SER A 87 7.52 -1.75 -15.77
CA SER A 87 7.84 -0.38 -15.36
C SER A 87 9.11 -0.32 -14.51
N GLY A 88 9.64 0.88 -14.26
CA GLY A 88 10.88 1.09 -13.53
C GLY A 88 10.88 0.41 -12.16
N LYS A 89 12.01 -0.18 -11.77
CA LYS A 89 12.17 -0.89 -10.48
C LYS A 89 13.23 -0.29 -9.58
N CYS A 90 13.97 0.71 -10.05
CA CYS A 90 14.98 1.38 -9.25
C CYS A 90 16.03 0.41 -8.63
N ASN A 91 16.53 -0.53 -9.44
CA ASN A 91 17.43 -1.61 -9.03
C ASN A 91 16.89 -2.56 -7.95
N ARG A 92 15.57 -2.60 -7.72
CA ARG A 92 14.91 -3.58 -6.85
C ARG A 92 14.44 -4.80 -7.65
N SER A 93 14.62 -5.99 -7.08
CA SER A 93 14.02 -7.23 -7.57
C SER A 93 12.81 -7.67 -6.73
N HIS A 94 12.60 -7.05 -5.56
CA HIS A 94 11.57 -7.40 -4.61
C HIS A 94 11.15 -6.19 -3.73
N PRO A 95 9.99 -6.26 -3.05
CA PRO A 95 9.52 -5.20 -2.15
C PRO A 95 10.07 -5.31 -0.71
N TRP A 96 10.84 -6.36 -0.40
CA TRP A 96 11.38 -6.55 0.95
C TRP A 96 12.40 -5.47 1.31
N LEU A 97 12.25 -4.92 2.51
CA LEU A 97 13.24 -4.06 3.16
C LEU A 97 14.11 -4.91 4.07
N ASN A 98 15.39 -4.56 4.16
CA ASN A 98 16.27 -5.12 5.18
C ASN A 98 16.04 -4.41 6.55
N GLN A 99 16.69 -4.92 7.59
CA GLN A 99 16.56 -4.40 8.96
C GLN A 99 16.94 -2.91 9.08
N GLU A 100 18.00 -2.50 8.39
CA GLU A 100 18.51 -1.12 8.40
C GLU A 100 17.53 -0.18 7.68
N GLU A 101 17.06 -0.58 6.50
CA GLU A 101 16.05 0.16 5.73
C GLU A 101 14.75 0.33 6.52
N PHE A 102 14.29 -0.72 7.19
CA PHE A 102 13.04 -0.64 7.95
C PHE A 102 13.19 0.19 9.24
N ALA A 103 14.35 0.11 9.92
CA ALA A 103 14.66 0.99 11.05
C ALA A 103 14.79 2.46 10.61
N ASP A 104 15.34 2.71 9.42
CA ASP A 104 15.45 4.05 8.82
C ASP A 104 14.08 4.68 8.52
N ILE A 105 13.06 3.89 8.16
CA ILE A 105 11.65 4.36 8.10
C ILE A 105 11.16 4.85 9.47
N LEU A 106 11.49 4.15 10.56
CA LEU A 106 11.09 4.57 11.90
C LEU A 106 11.85 5.83 12.34
N ASN A 107 13.12 5.97 11.97
CA ASN A 107 13.89 7.19 12.21
C ASN A 107 13.31 8.38 11.41
N ALA A 108 12.90 8.14 10.16
CA ALA A 108 12.16 9.12 9.38
C ALA A 108 10.86 9.55 10.06
N TRP A 109 10.13 8.62 10.67
CA TRP A 109 8.90 8.94 11.39
C TRP A 109 9.16 9.88 12.58
N VAL A 110 10.19 9.58 13.38
CA VAL A 110 10.60 10.44 14.51
C VAL A 110 10.93 11.85 14.03
N VAL A 111 11.76 11.98 13.00
CA VAL A 111 12.18 13.27 12.45
C VAL A 111 11.01 14.00 11.78
N ARG A 112 10.12 13.29 11.09
CA ARG A 112 8.92 13.91 10.49
C ARG A 112 8.03 14.54 11.56
N LYS A 113 7.84 13.83 12.67
CA LYS A 113 6.98 14.26 13.77
C LYS A 113 7.57 15.42 14.56
N ASN A 114 8.86 15.35 14.88
CA ASN A 114 9.50 16.24 15.85
C ASN A 114 10.48 17.26 15.25
N GLY A 115 10.85 17.11 13.98
CA GLY A 115 11.81 17.96 13.28
C GLY A 115 11.19 19.25 12.74
N SER A 116 12.07 20.15 12.28
CA SER A 116 11.70 21.38 11.59
C SER A 116 11.20 21.11 10.18
N ASP A 117 10.59 22.11 9.53
CA ASP A 117 10.19 21.99 8.12
C ASP A 117 11.39 21.68 7.21
N SER A 118 12.56 22.26 7.50
CA SER A 118 13.79 21.96 6.78
C SER A 118 14.29 20.52 6.97
N ASP A 119 14.00 19.89 8.12
CA ASP A 119 14.30 18.47 8.33
C ASP A 119 13.31 17.61 7.52
N ARG A 120 12.02 17.97 7.53
CA ARG A 120 10.95 17.25 6.81
C ARG A 120 11.18 17.22 5.31
N GLU A 121 11.67 18.31 4.72
CA GLU A 121 12.03 18.40 3.30
C GLU A 121 13.13 17.42 2.87
N ARG A 122 13.97 16.97 3.83
CA ARG A 122 15.04 15.99 3.58
C ARG A 122 14.63 14.55 3.89
N ILE A 123 13.38 14.30 4.28
CA ILE A 123 12.79 12.96 4.40
C ILE A 123 12.37 12.49 3.01
N LEU A 124 13.38 12.10 2.24
CA LEU A 124 13.26 11.63 0.87
C LEU A 124 13.98 10.28 0.74
N PRO A 125 13.68 9.47 -0.29
CA PRO A 125 14.39 8.20 -0.49
C PRO A 125 15.88 8.47 -0.75
N THR A 126 16.77 7.66 -0.17
CA THR A 126 18.22 7.75 -0.44
C THR A 126 18.58 7.50 -1.91
N THR A 127 17.65 6.92 -2.66
CA THR A 127 17.77 6.58 -4.08
C THR A 127 17.23 7.67 -5.03
N ILE A 128 16.71 8.79 -4.51
CA ILE A 128 16.07 9.85 -5.32
C ILE A 128 17.00 10.47 -6.39
N ASN A 129 18.32 10.45 -6.16
CA ASN A 129 19.28 11.01 -7.13
C ASN A 129 19.80 9.99 -8.14
N SER A 130 19.63 8.69 -7.86
CA SER A 130 19.99 7.61 -8.79
C SER A 130 18.78 7.06 -9.55
N CYS A 131 17.60 7.63 -9.29
CA CYS A 131 16.33 7.10 -9.74
C CYS A 131 15.26 8.18 -9.74
N ALA A 132 14.51 8.30 -10.84
CA ALA A 132 13.51 9.36 -11.04
C ALA A 132 12.21 9.15 -10.22
N ILE A 133 12.35 9.00 -8.90
CA ILE A 133 11.24 8.81 -7.97
C ILE A 133 10.45 10.12 -7.90
N GLY A 134 9.18 10.10 -8.31
CA GLY A 134 8.36 11.31 -8.39
C GLY A 134 8.85 12.36 -9.39
N GLY A 135 9.68 11.95 -10.37
CA GLY A 135 10.23 12.85 -11.39
C GLY A 135 11.18 13.92 -10.86
N SER A 136 11.68 13.77 -9.63
CA SER A 136 12.46 14.80 -8.93
C SER A 136 13.78 14.24 -8.38
N GLY A 137 14.78 15.11 -8.23
CA GLY A 137 15.98 14.87 -7.41
C GLY A 137 15.82 15.54 -6.04
N GLY A 138 16.81 15.38 -5.15
CA GLY A 138 16.74 16.02 -3.83
C GLY A 138 18.00 15.87 -2.99
N ASN A 139 17.95 16.41 -1.77
CA ASN A 139 19.02 16.29 -0.78
C ASN A 139 18.56 15.44 0.43
N PRO A 140 18.35 14.12 0.26
CA PRO A 140 17.91 13.27 1.35
C PRO A 140 18.94 13.25 2.48
N PHE A 141 18.49 13.05 3.72
CA PHE A 141 19.41 12.58 4.76
C PHE A 141 19.97 11.21 4.36
N SER A 142 21.27 10.99 4.57
CA SER A 142 21.80 9.63 4.64
C SER A 142 21.17 8.88 5.83
N MET A 143 21.23 7.55 5.82
CA MET A 143 20.66 6.75 6.92
C MET A 143 21.31 7.08 8.27
N ASN A 144 22.61 7.36 8.29
CA ASN A 144 23.32 7.74 9.52
C ASN A 144 22.91 9.14 10.00
N GLU A 145 22.87 10.14 9.11
CA GLU A 145 22.39 11.48 9.50
C GLU A 145 20.97 11.44 10.05
N LEU A 146 20.07 10.68 9.42
CA LEU A 146 18.68 10.59 9.84
C LEU A 146 18.55 9.88 11.19
N LYS A 147 19.33 8.82 11.40
CA LYS A 147 19.42 8.11 12.68
C LYS A 147 19.92 9.03 13.79
N ASP A 148 20.97 9.80 13.54
CA ASP A 148 21.53 10.73 14.54
C ASP A 148 20.54 11.86 14.86
N LYS A 149 19.84 12.39 13.84
CA LYS A 149 18.73 13.34 14.02
C LYS A 149 17.60 12.77 14.88
N ALA A 150 17.12 11.57 14.57
CA ALA A 150 16.13 10.87 15.39
C ALA A 150 16.64 10.67 16.83
N GLY A 151 17.93 10.35 17.00
CA GLY A 151 18.63 10.28 18.28
C GLY A 151 18.45 11.53 19.14
N GLY A 152 18.57 12.71 18.54
CA GLY A 152 18.34 14.01 19.20
C GLY A 152 16.85 14.37 19.41
N MET A 153 15.91 13.62 18.85
CA MET A 153 14.48 13.97 18.76
C MET A 153 13.52 12.92 19.37
N GLY A 154 13.98 12.16 20.37
CA GLY A 154 13.19 11.09 21.00
C GLY A 154 13.80 9.70 20.89
N GLY A 155 14.90 9.60 20.14
CA GLY A 155 15.82 8.47 20.12
C GLY A 155 15.77 7.65 18.83
N ALA A 156 16.90 7.03 18.51
CA ALA A 156 17.11 6.31 17.26
C ALA A 156 16.70 4.83 17.35
N TYR A 157 15.97 4.38 16.34
CA TYR A 157 15.68 2.97 16.10
C TYR A 157 16.82 2.34 15.30
N THR A 158 17.26 1.17 15.74
CA THR A 158 18.32 0.38 15.09
C THR A 158 17.86 -1.05 14.78
N SER A 159 16.78 -1.51 15.40
CA SER A 159 16.20 -2.81 15.09
C SER A 159 14.70 -2.86 15.38
N VAL A 160 14.01 -3.65 14.56
CA VAL A 160 12.61 -4.08 14.72
C VAL A 160 12.57 -5.59 14.81
N SER A 161 12.02 -6.14 15.90
CA SER A 161 11.94 -7.59 16.12
C SER A 161 10.64 -8.19 15.59
N SER A 162 9.53 -7.46 15.68
CA SER A 162 8.24 -7.85 15.12
C SER A 162 7.38 -6.66 14.71
N VAL A 163 6.42 -6.93 13.83
CA VAL A 163 5.40 -5.99 13.37
C VAL A 163 4.04 -6.68 13.41
N SER A 164 3.02 -5.95 13.82
CA SER A 164 1.62 -6.36 13.69
C SER A 164 0.78 -5.16 13.29
N VAL A 165 -0.33 -5.43 12.61
CA VAL A 165 -1.22 -4.42 12.07
C VAL A 165 -2.63 -4.66 12.60
N THR A 166 -3.30 -3.59 13.03
CA THR A 166 -4.74 -3.60 13.31
C THR A 166 -5.47 -2.78 12.27
N TYR A 167 -6.73 -3.13 12.07
CA TYR A 167 -7.58 -2.52 11.05
C TYR A 167 -8.72 -1.76 11.72
N SER A 168 -9.25 -0.74 11.07
CA SER A 168 -10.45 -0.04 11.54
C SER A 168 -11.69 -0.81 11.07
N THR A 169 -12.88 -0.40 11.49
CA THR A 169 -14.13 -0.90 10.87
C THR A 169 -14.42 -0.24 9.52
N GLY A 170 -13.75 0.87 9.21
CA GLY A 170 -13.91 1.68 8.00
C GLY A 170 -13.03 1.25 6.82
N GLY A 171 -12.45 0.05 6.86
CA GLY A 171 -11.72 -0.48 5.70
C GLY A 171 -10.34 0.11 5.48
N GLU A 172 -9.64 0.45 6.57
CA GLU A 172 -8.28 0.98 6.51
C GLU A 172 -7.41 0.36 7.62
N THR A 173 -6.11 0.47 7.45
CA THR A 173 -5.15 0.13 8.48
C THR A 173 -5.21 1.16 9.60
N ALA A 174 -5.58 0.74 10.80
CA ALA A 174 -5.74 1.61 11.96
C ALA A 174 -4.39 1.90 12.62
N GLN A 175 -3.63 0.85 12.97
CA GLN A 175 -2.33 0.98 13.64
C GLN A 175 -1.33 -0.02 13.12
N VAL A 176 -0.07 0.41 13.06
CA VAL A 176 1.11 -0.43 12.93
C VAL A 176 1.80 -0.46 14.28
N LYS A 177 1.91 -1.65 14.88
CA LYS A 177 2.57 -1.89 16.16
C LYS A 177 3.87 -2.62 15.94
N LEU A 178 4.96 -2.07 16.45
CA LEU A 178 6.31 -2.57 16.22
C LEU A 178 7.01 -2.80 17.55
N ASN A 179 7.67 -3.95 17.69
CA ASN A 179 8.61 -4.18 18.78
C ASN A 179 10.01 -3.82 18.31
N THR A 180 10.70 -2.96 19.06
CA THR A 180 11.98 -2.37 18.63
C THR A 180 13.03 -2.45 19.74
N ASN A 181 14.27 -2.04 19.43
CA ASN A 181 15.31 -1.81 20.45
C ASN A 181 14.94 -0.76 21.52
N ARG A 182 13.85 -0.01 21.32
CA ARG A 182 13.36 1.02 22.25
C ARG A 182 12.04 0.63 22.92
N GLY A 183 11.64 -0.64 22.84
CA GLY A 183 10.35 -1.13 23.29
C GLY A 183 9.29 -1.09 22.19
N GLU A 184 8.03 -1.22 22.60
CA GLU A 184 6.89 -1.18 21.68
C GLU A 184 6.62 0.26 21.21
N VAL A 185 6.36 0.44 19.92
CA VAL A 185 5.88 1.69 19.34
C VAL A 185 4.63 1.41 18.52
N SER A 186 3.63 2.28 18.64
CA SER A 186 2.40 2.23 17.87
C SER A 186 2.26 3.50 17.04
N ILE A 187 2.08 3.34 15.73
CA ILE A 187 1.95 4.43 14.76
C ILE A 187 0.60 4.25 14.05
N SER A 188 -0.13 5.35 13.82
CA SER A 188 -1.37 5.26 13.04
C SER A 188 -1.09 4.80 11.61
N GLY A 189 -2.00 4.07 10.98
CA GLY A 189 -1.78 3.55 9.63
C GLY A 189 -1.56 4.65 8.59
N SER A 190 -2.29 5.75 8.69
CA SER A 190 -2.10 6.91 7.80
C SER A 190 -0.71 7.53 7.96
N GLU A 191 -0.27 7.78 9.20
CA GLU A 191 1.04 8.37 9.50
C GLU A 191 2.21 7.45 9.12
N PHE A 192 2.06 6.14 9.34
CA PHE A 192 3.05 5.16 8.92
C PHE A 192 3.13 5.11 7.38
N LYS A 193 1.99 5.02 6.69
CA LYS A 193 1.94 5.00 5.22
C LYS A 193 2.61 6.24 4.63
N GLU A 194 2.31 7.42 5.16
CA GLU A 194 2.88 8.67 4.67
C GLU A 194 4.40 8.69 4.84
N THR A 195 4.89 8.40 6.05
CA THR A 195 6.34 8.36 6.32
C THR A 195 7.02 7.29 5.46
N PHE A 196 6.43 6.10 5.37
CA PHE A 196 6.93 5.01 4.56
C PHE A 196 7.09 5.44 3.10
N ASN A 197 6.06 6.04 2.50
CA ASN A 197 6.11 6.45 1.10
C ASN A 197 7.06 7.63 0.83
N LEU A 198 7.32 8.48 1.82
CA LEU A 198 8.32 9.55 1.71
C LEU A 198 9.75 9.01 1.74
N ARG A 199 10.02 7.94 2.50
CA ARG A 199 11.38 7.48 2.75
C ARG A 199 11.76 6.18 2.05
N ALA A 200 10.80 5.33 1.71
CA ALA A 200 11.04 4.00 1.18
C ALA A 200 11.93 4.06 -0.07
N PRO A 201 12.94 3.18 -0.16
CA PRO A 201 13.88 3.22 -1.26
C PRO A 201 13.27 2.69 -2.56
N GLY A 202 13.66 3.29 -3.66
CA GLY A 202 13.16 2.97 -4.98
C GLY A 202 11.68 3.28 -5.14
N TYR A 203 10.96 2.42 -5.87
CA TYR A 203 9.51 2.56 -6.05
C TYR A 203 8.70 1.71 -5.05
N ILE A 204 9.32 1.32 -3.92
CA ILE A 204 8.62 0.61 -2.86
C ILE A 204 7.58 1.54 -2.25
N SER A 205 6.33 1.11 -2.22
CA SER A 205 5.22 1.98 -1.81
C SER A 205 4.05 1.22 -1.21
N ILE A 206 3.35 1.89 -0.31
CA ILE A 206 2.04 1.50 0.19
C ILE A 206 1.01 2.34 -0.58
N ARG A 207 0.24 1.70 -1.47
CA ARG A 207 -0.70 2.38 -2.35
C ARG A 207 -2.09 2.56 -1.73
N SER A 208 -2.59 1.54 -1.04
CA SER A 208 -3.93 1.52 -0.42
C SER A 208 -3.91 2.05 1.03
N PRO A 209 -5.01 2.64 1.54
CA PRO A 209 -5.19 2.87 2.99
C PRO A 209 -5.36 1.56 3.79
N LEU A 210 -5.85 0.49 3.16
CA LEU A 210 -5.89 -0.85 3.74
C LEU A 210 -4.66 -1.65 3.27
N TYR A 211 -3.74 -1.92 4.18
CA TYR A 211 -2.49 -2.61 3.89
C TYR A 211 -1.99 -3.42 5.09
N ASN A 212 -1.18 -4.45 4.82
CA ASN A 212 -0.46 -5.19 5.86
C ASN A 212 1.05 -4.96 5.76
N ILE A 213 1.77 -5.32 6.82
CA ILE A 213 3.24 -5.39 6.82
C ILE A 213 3.62 -6.81 7.24
N GLU A 214 4.42 -7.46 6.40
CA GLU A 214 4.86 -8.84 6.59
C GLU A 214 6.36 -8.89 6.90
N LYS A 215 6.77 -9.93 7.63
CA LYS A 215 8.17 -10.25 7.90
C LYS A 215 8.53 -11.57 7.20
N LYS A 216 9.70 -11.60 6.56
CA LYS A 216 10.27 -12.80 5.94
C LYS A 216 11.35 -13.42 6.84
#